data_AF-A0ABC9Y4A7-F1
#
_entry.id   AF-A0ABC9Y4A7-F1
#
_cell.length_a   1.000
_cell.length_b   1.000
_cell.length_c   1.000
_cell.angle_alpha   90.00
_cell.angle_beta   90.00
_cell.angle_gamma   90.00
#
_symmetry.space_group_name_H-M   'P 1'
#
loop_
_entity.id
_entity.type
_entity.pdbx_description
1 polymer ?
#
loop_
_entity_poly.entity_id
_entity_poly.type
_entity_poly.pdbx_seq_one_letter_code
_entity_poly.pdbx_strand_id
1 'polypeptide(L)'
;MLDLVLTSKEGLVGNVKLKGSLGCSDHEMVQFKILRAAKRVHSKLTTLGFRRADFGLFKDMVDRVPWDKALEGRGAQESWLIFKGHLLRAQEQCIPTKRKSGKNTRRPAWMNKELLSKVKHKKEAYRGWKQGQVAWEGYREIVRAARDQIRKAKALIELHLARDIKGNKKSFYKYVSEKRRTRENMGTLQNEMEDLVTRTWRRLRYSTTTLPQSSPASAQAAQPKSHKAKAGTGRMKNHPL
;
A
#
# COMPACT_ATOMS: atom_id res chain seq x y z
N MET A 1 27.76 -6.43 -26.04
CA MET A 1 26.29 -6.56 -25.91
C MET A 1 25.66 -5.32 -26.51
N LEU A 2 24.58 -5.44 -27.31
CA LEU A 2 23.99 -4.33 -28.07
C LEU A 2 22.81 -3.69 -27.33
N ASP A 3 22.70 -2.36 -27.38
CA ASP A 3 21.57 -1.58 -26.84
C ASP A 3 20.68 -1.05 -27.98
N LEU A 4 19.41 -1.44 -28.03
CA LEU A 4 18.47 -1.12 -29.11
C LEU A 4 17.29 -0.26 -28.63
N VAL A 5 16.88 0.72 -29.44
CA VAL A 5 15.64 1.50 -29.23
C VAL A 5 14.66 1.15 -30.35
N LEU A 6 13.63 0.38 -30.02
CA LEU A 6 12.59 -0.04 -30.97
C LEU A 6 11.38 0.89 -30.89
N THR A 7 10.82 1.28 -32.04
CA THR A 7 9.58 2.06 -32.14
C THR A 7 8.65 1.42 -33.18
N SER A 8 7.35 1.39 -32.89
CA SER A 8 6.31 0.92 -33.83
C SER A 8 5.77 2.02 -34.74
N LYS A 9 6.20 3.27 -34.52
CA LYS A 9 5.79 4.44 -35.30
C LYS A 9 7.02 5.19 -35.75
N GLU A 10 7.12 5.42 -37.05
CA GLU A 10 8.14 6.29 -37.64
C GLU A 10 8.00 7.72 -37.09
N GLY A 11 9.12 8.40 -36.86
CA GLY A 11 9.14 9.77 -36.33
C GLY A 11 8.78 9.93 -34.84
N LEU A 12 8.33 8.88 -34.14
CA LEU A 12 8.03 8.97 -32.69
C LEU A 12 9.29 9.21 -31.85
N VAL A 13 10.42 8.67 -32.29
CA VAL A 13 11.71 8.79 -31.62
C VAL A 13 12.65 9.64 -32.49
N GLY A 14 13.27 10.65 -31.89
CA GLY A 14 14.27 11.48 -32.57
C GLY A 14 15.43 11.84 -31.65
N ASN A 15 16.49 12.45 -32.21
CA ASN A 15 17.68 12.89 -31.47
C ASN A 15 18.36 11.76 -30.64
N VAL A 16 18.55 10.59 -31.25
CA VAL A 16 19.27 9.45 -30.63
C VAL A 16 20.77 9.79 -30.55
N LYS A 17 21.36 9.70 -29.36
CA LYS A 17 22.78 9.96 -29.09
C LYS A 17 23.28 9.03 -27.99
N LEU A 18 24.55 8.65 -28.03
CA LEU A 18 25.22 7.97 -26.92
C LEU A 18 25.77 9.00 -25.93
N LYS A 19 25.68 8.70 -24.63
CA LYS A 19 26.05 9.63 -23.54
C LYS A 19 27.12 9.09 -22.59
N GLY A 20 27.85 8.06 -23.00
CA GLY A 20 28.87 7.39 -22.20
C GLY A 20 28.28 6.45 -21.14
N SER A 21 29.14 5.85 -20.31
CA SER A 21 28.74 4.78 -19.40
C SER A 21 27.95 5.24 -18.18
N LEU A 22 26.95 4.45 -17.79
CA LEU A 22 26.19 4.66 -16.55
C LEU A 22 26.92 3.98 -15.36
N GLY A 23 27.81 4.70 -14.70
CA GLY A 23 28.53 4.19 -13.53
C GLY A 23 29.75 3.35 -13.92
N CYS A 24 29.84 2.10 -13.44
CA CYS A 24 30.88 1.14 -13.81
C CYS A 24 30.42 0.15 -14.89
N SER A 25 29.29 0.44 -15.55
CA SER A 25 28.75 -0.38 -16.61
C SER A 25 29.64 -0.31 -17.85
N ASP A 26 29.81 -1.43 -18.52
CA ASP A 26 30.38 -1.55 -19.87
C ASP A 26 29.44 -1.01 -20.96
N HIS A 27 28.14 -0.93 -20.67
CA HIS A 27 27.13 -0.28 -21.52
C HIS A 27 27.19 1.25 -21.57
N GLU A 28 26.98 1.79 -22.76
CA GLU A 28 26.77 3.22 -23.00
C GLU A 28 25.29 3.62 -22.91
N MET A 29 25.04 4.80 -22.33
CA MET A 29 23.69 5.32 -22.20
C MET A 29 23.16 5.82 -23.54
N VAL A 30 22.06 5.24 -24.02
CA VAL A 30 21.33 5.75 -25.18
C VAL A 30 20.36 6.85 -24.74
N GLN A 31 20.58 8.07 -25.21
CA GLN A 31 19.68 9.21 -25.03
C GLN A 31 18.87 9.43 -26.30
N PHE A 32 17.55 9.49 -26.20
CA PHE A 32 16.65 9.85 -27.30
C PHE A 32 15.53 10.78 -26.82
N LYS A 33 14.79 11.38 -27.75
CA LYS A 33 13.58 12.17 -27.49
C LYS A 33 12.37 11.42 -28.04
N ILE A 34 11.35 11.23 -27.20
CA ILE A 34 10.03 10.77 -27.64
C ILE A 34 9.19 12.00 -27.95
N LEU A 35 8.75 12.13 -29.19
CA LEU A 35 7.88 13.21 -29.63
C LEU A 35 6.43 12.83 -29.30
N ARG A 36 5.98 13.22 -28.10
CA ARG A 36 4.60 12.96 -27.66
C ARG A 36 4.00 14.21 -27.03
N ALA A 37 2.80 14.59 -27.49
CA ALA A 37 1.95 15.57 -26.81
C ALA A 37 1.40 14.93 -25.52
N ALA A 38 2.08 15.15 -24.39
CA ALA A 38 1.64 14.65 -23.09
C ALA A 38 0.90 15.75 -22.31
N LYS A 39 -0.44 15.68 -22.24
CA LYS A 39 -1.19 16.44 -21.23
C LYS A 39 -1.03 15.73 -19.89
N ARG A 40 -0.35 16.38 -18.94
CA ARG A 40 -0.21 15.87 -17.56
C ARG A 40 -1.53 16.04 -16.82
N VAL A 41 -2.44 15.09 -16.98
CA VAL A 41 -3.68 15.03 -16.20
C VAL A 41 -3.29 14.73 -14.75
N HIS A 42 -3.47 15.71 -13.87
CA HIS A 42 -3.39 15.45 -12.44
C HIS A 42 -4.65 14.69 -12.07
N SER A 43 -4.53 13.40 -11.72
CA SER A 43 -5.67 12.64 -11.22
C SER A 43 -6.11 13.27 -9.90
N LYS A 44 -7.16 14.11 -9.97
CA LYS A 44 -7.85 14.63 -8.78
C LYS A 44 -8.69 13.49 -8.22
N LEU A 45 -8.03 12.47 -7.64
CA LEU A 45 -8.75 11.36 -7.06
C LEU A 45 -9.54 11.88 -5.85
N THR A 46 -10.85 11.98 -5.97
CA THR A 46 -11.77 12.32 -4.88
C THR A 46 -12.16 11.05 -4.13
N THR A 47 -12.43 11.18 -2.85
CA THR A 47 -12.95 10.09 -2.00
C THR A 47 -14.04 10.63 -1.11
N LEU A 48 -14.99 9.79 -0.72
CA LEU A 48 -16.03 10.17 0.22
C LEU A 48 -15.46 10.35 1.63
N GLY A 49 -15.89 11.42 2.30
CA GLY A 49 -15.45 11.85 3.61
C GLY A 49 -16.37 11.38 4.73
N PHE A 50 -16.53 10.06 4.92
CA PHE A 50 -17.47 9.48 5.91
C PHE A 50 -17.37 10.02 7.34
N ARG A 51 -16.22 10.56 7.78
CA ARG A 51 -16.08 11.21 9.10
C ARG A 51 -16.92 12.48 9.26
N ARG A 52 -17.28 13.14 8.15
CA ARG A 52 -18.08 14.37 8.11
C ARG A 52 -19.43 14.13 7.43
N ALA A 53 -19.83 12.87 7.28
CA ALA A 53 -21.12 12.54 6.70
C ALA A 53 -22.23 12.92 7.69
N ASP A 54 -23.31 13.47 7.16
CA ASP A 54 -24.55 13.64 7.91
C ASP A 54 -25.38 12.35 7.78
N PHE A 55 -25.23 11.46 8.76
CA PHE A 55 -25.96 10.19 8.76
C PHE A 55 -27.44 10.37 9.13
N GLY A 56 -27.81 11.47 9.81
CA GLY A 56 -29.20 11.79 10.12
C GLY A 56 -29.95 12.12 8.85
N LEU A 57 -29.43 13.09 8.08
CA LEU A 57 -29.99 13.46 6.78
C LEU A 57 -29.98 12.28 5.80
N PHE A 58 -28.92 11.47 5.80
CA PHE A 58 -28.84 10.28 4.94
C PHE A 58 -29.98 9.30 5.24
N LYS A 59 -30.22 9.02 6.53
CA LYS A 59 -31.30 8.14 6.96
C LYS A 59 -32.66 8.73 6.57
N ASP A 60 -32.90 10.00 6.86
CA ASP A 60 -34.16 10.68 6.52
C ASP A 60 -34.45 10.63 5.02
N MET A 61 -33.43 10.80 4.17
CA MET A 61 -33.59 10.71 2.72
C MET A 61 -33.98 9.32 2.23
N VAL A 62 -33.48 8.27 2.88
CA VAL A 62 -33.79 6.87 2.53
C VAL A 62 -35.16 6.47 3.08
N ASP A 63 -35.50 6.90 4.29
CA ASP A 63 -36.76 6.59 4.95
C ASP A 63 -37.95 7.31 4.29
N ARG A 64 -37.73 8.46 3.66
CA ARG A 64 -38.76 9.22 2.92
C ARG A 64 -39.13 8.62 1.57
N VAL A 65 -38.39 7.64 1.07
CA VAL A 65 -38.70 7.02 -0.23
C VAL A 65 -39.91 6.09 -0.04
N PRO A 66 -40.99 6.23 -0.85
CA PRO A 66 -42.13 5.33 -0.79
C PRO A 66 -41.77 3.99 -1.47
N TRP A 67 -41.02 3.14 -0.76
CA TRP A 67 -40.45 1.90 -1.29
C TRP A 67 -41.50 0.96 -1.87
N ASP A 68 -42.67 0.87 -1.26
CA ASP A 68 -43.77 0.02 -1.73
C ASP A 68 -44.15 0.37 -3.17
N LYS A 69 -44.36 1.66 -3.46
CA LYS A 69 -44.68 2.14 -4.81
C LYS A 69 -43.47 2.12 -5.74
N ALA A 70 -42.27 2.38 -5.22
CA ALA A 70 -41.06 2.43 -6.02
C ALA A 70 -40.68 1.04 -6.57
N LEU A 71 -41.01 -0.02 -5.84
CA LEU A 71 -40.63 -1.39 -6.13
C LEU A 71 -41.79 -2.27 -6.64
N GLU A 72 -43.03 -1.79 -6.56
CA GLU A 72 -44.22 -2.51 -7.01
C GLU A 72 -44.12 -2.98 -8.47
N GLY A 73 -44.42 -4.26 -8.70
CA GLY A 73 -44.44 -4.86 -10.04
C GLY A 73 -43.08 -5.00 -10.72
N ARG A 74 -41.97 -4.70 -10.04
CA ARG A 74 -40.63 -4.72 -10.63
C ARG A 74 -39.87 -6.00 -10.32
N GLY A 75 -39.06 -6.43 -11.29
CA GLY A 75 -38.12 -7.53 -11.09
C GLY A 75 -37.00 -7.17 -10.12
N ALA A 76 -36.28 -8.18 -9.62
CA ALA A 76 -35.18 -7.99 -8.67
C ALA A 76 -34.07 -7.05 -9.19
N GLN A 77 -33.75 -7.15 -10.48
CA GLN A 77 -32.71 -6.32 -11.11
C GLN A 77 -33.13 -4.84 -11.20
N GLU A 78 -34.37 -4.56 -11.59
CA GLU A 78 -34.90 -3.20 -11.67
C GLU A 78 -35.04 -2.57 -10.29
N SER A 79 -35.55 -3.35 -9.33
CA SER A 79 -35.65 -2.96 -7.93
C SER A 79 -34.28 -2.59 -7.35
N TRP A 80 -33.24 -3.36 -7.67
CA TRP A 80 -31.87 -3.05 -7.25
C TRP A 80 -31.34 -1.76 -7.85
N LEU A 81 -31.59 -1.48 -9.14
CA LEU A 81 -31.15 -0.24 -9.78
C LEU A 81 -31.81 0.99 -9.15
N ILE A 82 -33.11 0.91 -8.83
CA ILE A 82 -33.86 1.97 -8.17
C ILE A 82 -33.31 2.23 -6.77
N PHE A 83 -33.16 1.17 -5.97
CA PHE A 83 -32.55 1.25 -4.65
C PHE A 83 -31.15 1.89 -4.71
N LYS A 84 -30.31 1.40 -5.61
CA LYS A 84 -28.95 1.92 -5.81
C LYS A 84 -28.97 3.40 -6.21
N GLY A 85 -29.91 3.81 -7.06
CA GLY A 85 -30.08 5.21 -7.46
C GLY A 85 -30.39 6.12 -6.28
N HIS A 86 -31.37 5.76 -5.46
CA HIS A 86 -31.71 6.50 -4.24
C HIS A 86 -30.56 6.54 -3.24
N LEU A 87 -29.86 5.42 -3.05
CA LEU A 87 -28.69 5.33 -2.17
C LEU A 87 -27.54 6.23 -2.62
N LEU A 88 -27.23 6.23 -3.92
CA LEU A 88 -26.18 7.08 -4.49
C LEU A 88 -26.55 8.57 -4.39
N ARG A 89 -27.80 8.92 -4.63
CA ARG A 89 -28.29 10.29 -4.45
C ARG A 89 -28.18 10.75 -3.00
N ALA A 90 -28.57 9.91 -2.03
CA ALA A 90 -28.39 10.21 -0.61
C ALA A 90 -26.91 10.36 -0.25
N GLN A 91 -26.05 9.51 -0.81
CA GLN A 91 -24.61 9.56 -0.61
C GLN A 91 -24.00 10.88 -1.13
N GLU A 92 -24.43 11.35 -2.31
CA GLU A 92 -23.94 12.60 -2.90
C GLU A 92 -24.32 13.83 -2.09
N GLN A 93 -25.52 13.85 -1.50
CA GLN A 93 -25.99 14.99 -0.71
C GLN A 93 -25.43 15.00 0.72
N CYS A 94 -25.26 13.82 1.32
CA CYS A 94 -24.94 13.72 2.74
C CYS A 94 -23.45 13.50 3.03
N ILE A 95 -22.67 13.00 2.05
CA ILE A 95 -21.27 12.65 2.27
C ILE A 95 -20.36 13.58 1.46
N PRO A 96 -19.68 14.53 2.11
CA PRO A 96 -18.81 15.46 1.40
C PRO A 96 -17.65 14.70 0.74
N THR A 97 -17.31 15.09 -0.48
CA THR A 97 -16.12 14.59 -1.16
C THR A 97 -14.88 15.30 -0.63
N LYS A 98 -13.83 14.55 -0.34
CA LYS A 98 -12.50 15.07 -0.03
C LYS A 98 -11.53 14.66 -1.13
N ARG A 99 -10.67 15.60 -1.52
CA ARG A 99 -9.54 15.27 -2.37
C ARG A 99 -8.65 14.28 -1.62
N LYS A 100 -8.22 13.19 -2.26
CA LYS A 100 -7.03 12.49 -1.79
C LYS A 100 -5.88 13.46 -1.95
N SER A 101 -5.49 14.11 -0.85
CA SER A 101 -4.13 14.60 -0.75
C SER A 101 -3.25 13.39 -1.02
N GLY A 102 -2.38 13.45 -2.02
CA GLY A 102 -1.34 12.45 -2.21
C GLY A 102 -0.74 12.21 -0.84
N LYS A 103 -0.75 10.94 -0.36
CA LYS A 103 -0.36 10.56 1.01
C LYS A 103 0.77 11.49 1.42
N ASN A 104 0.56 12.33 2.44
CA ASN A 104 1.64 13.11 3.03
C ASN A 104 2.74 12.10 3.29
N THR A 105 3.78 12.13 2.45
CA THR A 105 4.86 11.17 2.54
C THR A 105 5.57 11.62 3.79
N ARG A 106 5.17 11.02 4.92
CA ARG A 106 5.73 11.31 6.23
C ARG A 106 7.23 11.33 6.03
N ARG A 107 7.82 12.49 6.32
CA ARG A 107 9.23 12.74 6.09
C ARG A 107 10.01 11.57 6.71
N PRO A 108 10.82 10.83 5.93
CA PRO A 108 11.57 9.73 6.48
C PRO A 108 12.45 10.21 7.63
N ALA A 109 12.63 9.40 8.66
CA ALA A 109 13.40 9.78 9.85
C ALA A 109 14.83 10.27 9.51
N TRP A 110 15.43 9.74 8.44
CA TRP A 110 16.77 10.12 7.97
C TRP A 110 16.85 11.44 7.25
N MET A 111 15.73 12.06 6.91
CA MET A 111 15.72 13.26 6.08
C MET A 111 15.77 14.50 6.96
N ASN A 112 16.94 15.09 7.18
CA ASN A 112 17.11 16.39 7.85
C ASN A 112 17.10 17.56 6.83
N LYS A 113 17.12 18.83 7.29
CA LYS A 113 16.98 20.02 6.42
C LYS A 113 18.13 20.13 5.42
N GLU A 114 19.33 19.76 5.85
CA GLU A 114 20.54 19.76 5.02
C GLU A 114 20.47 18.73 3.89
N LEU A 115 20.10 17.49 4.19
CA LEU A 115 19.92 16.43 3.18
C LEU A 115 18.81 16.77 2.20
N LEU A 116 17.77 17.46 2.65
CA LEU A 116 16.72 17.96 1.76
C LEU A 116 17.29 19.00 0.79
N SER A 117 18.15 19.90 1.26
CA SER A 117 18.87 20.85 0.41
C SER A 117 19.72 20.14 -0.64
N LYS A 118 20.49 19.11 -0.24
CA LYS A 118 21.29 18.28 -1.17
C LYS A 118 20.41 17.57 -2.21
N VAL A 119 19.23 17.08 -1.82
CA VAL A 119 18.27 16.48 -2.76
C VAL A 119 17.70 17.52 -3.74
N LYS A 120 17.43 18.75 -3.29
CA LYS A 120 16.99 19.84 -4.17
C LYS A 120 18.10 20.24 -5.14
N HIS A 121 19.31 20.44 -4.64
CA HIS A 121 20.49 20.75 -5.45
C HIS A 121 20.75 19.68 -6.52
N LYS A 122 20.60 18.40 -6.18
CA LYS A 122 20.67 17.30 -7.16
C LYS A 122 19.61 17.42 -8.26
N LYS A 123 18.39 17.86 -7.94
CA LYS A 123 17.31 18.08 -8.93
C LYS A 123 17.60 19.28 -9.83
N GLU A 124 18.15 20.35 -9.27
CA GLU A 124 18.56 21.54 -10.02
C GLU A 124 19.74 21.22 -10.95
N ALA A 125 20.75 20.50 -10.47
CA ALA A 125 21.85 20.01 -11.28
C ALA A 125 21.35 19.13 -12.44
N TYR A 126 20.35 18.26 -12.21
CA TYR A 126 19.73 17.49 -13.28
C TYR A 126 19.04 18.38 -14.32
N ARG A 127 18.32 19.43 -13.89
CA ARG A 127 17.69 20.39 -14.81
C ARG A 127 18.73 21.14 -15.63
N GLY A 128 19.77 21.67 -14.99
CA GLY A 128 20.86 22.38 -15.66
C GLY A 128 21.59 21.49 -16.66
N TRP A 129 21.93 20.26 -16.27
CA TRP A 129 22.53 19.28 -17.19
C TRP A 129 21.61 18.93 -18.35
N LYS A 130 20.31 18.77 -18.10
CA LYS A 130 19.34 18.46 -19.16
C LYS A 130 19.18 19.62 -20.15
N GLN A 131 19.38 20.85 -19.69
CA GLN A 131 19.36 22.08 -20.49
C GLN A 131 20.73 22.45 -21.10
N GLY A 132 21.78 21.66 -20.84
CA GLY A 132 23.13 21.93 -21.36
C GLY A 132 23.91 23.01 -20.60
N GLN A 133 23.39 23.51 -19.48
CA GLN A 133 24.03 24.55 -18.65
C GLN A 133 25.10 24.00 -17.70
N VAL A 134 25.08 22.69 -17.44
CA VAL A 134 25.99 22.01 -16.50
C VAL A 134 26.63 20.84 -17.20
N ALA A 135 27.96 20.75 -17.13
CA ALA A 135 28.73 19.62 -17.63
C ALA A 135 28.30 18.31 -16.94
N TRP A 136 28.44 17.19 -17.64
CA TRP A 136 28.06 15.87 -17.11
C TRP A 136 28.82 15.53 -15.82
N GLU A 137 30.10 15.90 -15.77
CA GLU A 137 31.05 15.66 -14.69
C GLU A 137 30.57 16.34 -13.40
N GLY A 138 30.22 17.64 -13.48
CA GLY A 138 29.71 18.41 -12.35
C GLY A 138 28.37 17.87 -11.84
N TYR A 139 27.46 17.47 -12.73
CA TYR A 139 26.22 16.80 -12.33
C TYR A 139 26.50 15.45 -11.63
N ARG A 140 27.43 14.66 -12.17
CA ARG A 140 27.79 13.34 -11.65
C ARG A 140 28.34 13.43 -10.23
N GLU A 141 29.20 14.42 -9.96
CA GLU A 141 29.76 14.66 -8.63
C GLU A 141 28.68 15.04 -7.61
N ILE A 142 27.79 15.97 -7.97
CA ILE A 142 26.66 16.38 -7.13
C ILE A 142 25.76 15.17 -6.79
N VAL A 143 25.51 14.30 -7.77
CA VAL A 143 24.72 13.08 -7.57
C VAL A 143 25.42 12.11 -6.62
N ARG A 144 26.73 11.88 -6.79
CA ARG A 144 27.53 11.01 -5.92
C ARG A 144 27.53 11.51 -4.48
N ALA A 145 27.90 12.77 -4.27
CA ALA A 145 27.94 13.40 -2.95
C ALA A 145 26.57 13.33 -2.23
N ALA A 146 25.47 13.65 -2.94
CA ALA A 146 24.13 13.56 -2.37
C ALA A 146 23.74 12.12 -2.00
N ARG A 147 24.09 11.13 -2.82
CA ARG A 147 23.83 9.70 -2.54
C ARG A 147 24.59 9.23 -1.31
N ASP A 148 25.86 9.59 -1.20
CA ASP A 148 26.72 9.17 -0.09
C ASP A 148 26.23 9.73 1.24
N GLN A 149 25.84 10.99 1.26
CA GLN A 149 25.27 11.64 2.45
C GLN A 149 23.94 10.99 2.87
N ILE A 150 23.07 10.66 1.91
CA ILE A 150 21.82 9.92 2.19
C ILE A 150 22.13 8.52 2.74
N ARG A 151 23.15 7.84 2.21
CA ARG A 151 23.57 6.51 2.69
C ARG A 151 24.05 6.60 4.15
N LYS A 152 24.93 7.56 4.46
CA LYS A 152 25.44 7.81 5.82
C LYS A 152 24.31 8.11 6.80
N ALA A 153 23.38 9.00 6.43
CA ALA A 153 22.26 9.36 7.30
C ALA A 153 21.31 8.19 7.61
N LYS A 154 21.06 7.32 6.62
CA LYS A 154 20.28 6.09 6.83
C LYS A 154 20.99 5.14 7.77
N ALA A 155 22.28 4.90 7.55
CA ALA A 155 23.10 4.02 8.37
C ALA A 155 23.16 4.50 9.83
N LEU A 156 23.26 5.81 10.06
CA LEU A 156 23.26 6.38 11.41
C LEU A 156 21.97 6.10 12.19
N ILE A 157 20.81 6.20 11.53
CA ILE A 157 19.52 5.91 12.17
C ILE A 157 19.36 4.41 12.41
N GLU A 158 19.74 3.58 11.44
CA GLU A 158 19.72 2.13 11.61
C GLU A 158 20.62 1.70 12.78
N LEU A 159 21.80 2.32 12.91
CA LEU A 159 22.72 2.12 14.03
C LEU A 159 22.11 2.56 15.37
N HIS A 160 21.50 3.74 15.42
CA HIS A 160 20.85 4.23 16.64
C HIS A 160 19.69 3.32 17.08
N LEU A 161 18.85 2.90 16.12
CA LEU A 161 17.76 1.96 16.37
C LEU A 161 18.27 0.59 16.84
N ALA A 162 19.40 0.11 16.31
CA ALA A 162 20.01 -1.14 16.72
C ALA A 162 20.62 -1.07 18.14
N ARG A 163 21.26 0.05 18.47
CA ARG A 163 21.84 0.28 19.81
C ARG A 163 20.76 0.39 20.88
N ASP A 164 19.66 1.05 20.58
CA ASP A 164 18.55 1.29 21.53
C ASP A 164 17.44 0.22 21.45
N ILE A 165 17.74 -0.99 20.93
CA ILE A 165 16.73 -2.07 20.90
C ILE A 165 16.26 -2.40 22.31
N LYS A 166 17.17 -2.41 23.29
CA LYS A 166 16.83 -2.79 24.68
C LYS A 166 15.94 -1.75 25.36
N GLY A 167 16.18 -0.46 25.14
CA GLY A 167 15.40 0.65 25.72
C GLY A 167 14.13 0.98 24.93
N ASN A 168 14.12 0.77 23.60
CA ASN A 168 13.04 1.21 22.72
C ASN A 168 12.71 0.20 21.60
N LYS A 169 12.36 -1.03 21.99
CA LYS A 169 11.92 -2.12 21.09
C LYS A 169 10.86 -1.66 20.07
N LYS A 170 9.92 -0.81 20.51
CA LYS A 170 8.78 -0.34 19.71
C LYS A 170 9.23 0.46 18.48
N SER A 171 10.26 1.30 18.61
CA SER A 171 10.81 2.08 17.50
C SER A 171 11.45 1.21 16.42
N PHE A 172 12.20 0.19 16.82
CA PHE A 172 12.88 -0.75 15.92
C PHE A 172 11.87 -1.55 15.09
N TYR A 173 10.88 -2.20 15.73
CA TYR A 173 9.87 -2.97 15.01
C TYR A 173 8.99 -2.09 14.11
N LYS A 174 8.72 -0.84 14.52
CA LYS A 174 8.05 0.13 13.65
C LYS A 174 8.87 0.40 12.38
N TYR A 175 10.18 0.66 12.51
CA TYR A 175 11.07 0.86 11.35
C TYR A 175 11.08 -0.34 10.40
N VAL A 176 11.20 -1.56 10.94
CA VAL A 176 11.17 -2.80 10.16
C VAL A 176 9.83 -2.97 9.42
N SER A 177 8.71 -2.69 10.10
CA SER A 177 7.38 -2.78 9.50
C SER A 177 7.16 -1.76 8.37
N GLU A 178 7.68 -0.54 8.52
CA GLU A 178 7.63 0.52 7.50
C GLU A 178 8.45 0.14 6.26
N LYS A 179 9.57 -0.57 6.43
CA LYS A 179 10.42 -1.07 5.33
C LYS A 179 9.84 -2.29 4.62
N ARG A 180 9.16 -3.18 5.35
CA ARG A 180 8.49 -4.38 4.79
C ARG A 180 7.24 -4.05 3.96
N ARG A 181 6.66 -2.85 4.12
CA ARG A 181 5.54 -2.40 3.29
C ARG A 181 5.97 -2.22 1.84
N THR A 182 5.54 -3.11 0.96
CA THR A 182 5.55 -2.89 -0.48
C THR A 182 4.70 -1.65 -0.77
N ARG A 183 5.32 -0.59 -1.27
CA ARG A 183 4.56 0.56 -1.78
C ARG A 183 3.91 0.10 -3.08
N GLU A 184 2.59 0.06 -3.13
CA GLU A 184 1.83 0.01 -4.38
C GLU A 184 2.19 1.27 -5.19
N ASN A 185 3.26 1.18 -5.97
CA ASN A 185 3.80 2.29 -6.78
C ASN A 185 3.37 2.21 -8.25
N MET A 186 2.56 1.23 -8.61
CA MET A 186 2.01 1.11 -9.95
C MET A 186 0.60 1.71 -9.91
N GLY A 187 0.45 2.92 -10.44
CA GLY A 187 -0.88 3.37 -10.85
C GLY A 187 -1.36 2.44 -11.96
N THR A 188 -2.60 1.98 -11.87
CA THR A 188 -3.25 1.20 -12.93
C THR A 188 -3.16 2.00 -14.23
N LEU A 189 -2.49 1.46 -15.25
CA LEU A 189 -2.58 1.99 -16.60
C LEU A 189 -4.00 1.68 -17.09
N GLN A 190 -4.79 2.72 -17.39
CA GLN A 190 -6.09 2.57 -18.02
C GLN A 190 -5.88 2.33 -19.51
N ASN A 191 -6.57 1.35 -20.07
CA ASN A 191 -6.70 1.19 -21.52
C ASN A 191 -7.78 2.17 -22.04
N GLU A 192 -7.78 2.41 -23.34
CA GLU A 192 -8.64 3.39 -24.04
C GLU A 192 -10.15 3.11 -23.94
N MET A 193 -10.56 1.99 -23.32
CA MET A 193 -11.93 1.52 -23.27
C MET A 193 -12.61 1.69 -21.89
N GLU A 194 -12.08 2.57 -21.03
CA GLU A 194 -12.63 2.93 -19.72
C GLU A 194 -12.96 1.78 -18.74
N ASP A 195 -12.56 0.54 -19.03
CA ASP A 195 -12.79 -0.59 -18.15
C ASP A 195 -11.72 -0.69 -17.05
N LEU A 196 -12.18 -0.68 -15.80
CA LEU A 196 -11.38 -0.95 -14.62
C LEU A 196 -10.90 -2.41 -14.66
N VAL A 197 -9.64 -2.64 -15.05
CA VAL A 197 -8.97 -3.92 -14.85
C VAL A 197 -8.76 -4.13 -13.35
N THR A 198 -9.77 -4.69 -12.70
CA THR A 198 -9.77 -5.09 -11.30
C THR A 198 -8.88 -6.33 -11.17
N ARG A 199 -7.56 -6.16 -10.98
CA ARG A 199 -6.70 -7.25 -10.49
C ARG A 199 -7.05 -7.51 -9.02
N THR A 200 -8.08 -8.31 -8.79
CA THR A 200 -8.42 -8.81 -7.46
C THR A 200 -7.36 -9.79 -6.98
N TRP A 201 -6.47 -9.35 -6.10
CA TRP A 201 -5.70 -10.26 -5.26
C TRP A 201 -6.57 -10.70 -4.07
N ARG A 202 -7.30 -11.81 -4.19
CA ARG A 202 -7.75 -12.57 -3.01
C ARG A 202 -6.57 -13.42 -2.53
N ARG A 203 -5.84 -12.93 -1.53
CA ARG A 203 -5.03 -13.79 -0.66
C ARG A 203 -5.89 -14.19 0.53
N LEU A 204 -6.72 -15.22 0.37
CA LEU A 204 -7.23 -15.98 1.51
C LEU A 204 -6.16 -17.02 1.86
N ARG A 205 -5.42 -16.79 2.94
CA ARG A 205 -4.75 -17.82 3.72
C ARG A 205 -4.72 -17.36 5.17
N TYR A 206 -5.67 -17.84 5.94
CA TYR A 206 -5.37 -18.33 7.28
C TYR A 206 -5.84 -19.77 7.32
N SER A 207 -4.85 -20.65 7.35
CA SER A 207 -4.97 -22.05 7.69
C SER A 207 -5.38 -22.11 9.17
N THR A 208 -6.59 -22.57 9.44
CA THR A 208 -6.92 -23.10 10.76
C THR A 208 -6.25 -24.47 10.88
N THR A 209 -5.22 -24.55 11.71
CA THR A 209 -4.69 -25.81 12.20
C THR A 209 -5.78 -26.49 13.03
N THR A 210 -6.47 -27.46 12.43
CA THR A 210 -7.28 -28.44 13.18
C THR A 210 -6.35 -29.52 13.70
N LEU A 211 -6.31 -29.64 15.03
CA LEU A 211 -5.77 -30.79 15.75
C LEU A 211 -6.47 -32.07 15.27
N PRO A 212 -5.77 -33.21 15.15
CA PRO A 212 -6.39 -34.48 14.79
C PRO A 212 -7.27 -34.95 15.96
N GLN A 213 -8.59 -34.95 15.75
CA GLN A 213 -9.48 -35.79 16.56
C GLN A 213 -9.31 -37.23 16.08
N SER A 214 -8.83 -38.07 16.99
CA SER A 214 -8.93 -39.52 16.90
C SER A 214 -10.40 -39.93 16.85
N SER A 215 -10.82 -40.61 15.78
CA SER A 215 -12.07 -41.36 15.73
C SER A 215 -12.03 -42.53 16.73
N PRO A 216 -13.06 -42.75 17.56
CA PRO A 216 -13.26 -44.04 18.19
C PRO A 216 -14.08 -44.94 17.26
N ALA A 217 -13.52 -46.11 16.97
CA ALA A 217 -14.25 -47.22 16.37
C ALA A 217 -15.23 -47.81 17.39
N SER A 218 -16.45 -48.10 16.93
CA SER A 218 -17.45 -48.89 17.67
C SER A 218 -16.91 -50.27 18.01
N ALA A 219 -16.89 -50.63 19.30
CA ALA A 219 -16.95 -52.01 19.75
C ALA A 219 -17.58 -52.08 21.15
N GLN A 220 -18.82 -52.59 21.15
CA GLN A 220 -19.48 -53.45 22.14
C GLN A 220 -19.47 -53.11 23.64
N ALA A 221 -20.69 -53.11 24.15
CA ALA A 221 -21.07 -52.98 25.55
C ALA A 221 -20.49 -54.06 26.45
N ALA A 222 -19.96 -53.63 27.61
CA ALA A 222 -19.89 -54.44 28.82
C ALA A 222 -20.35 -53.56 30.00
N GLN A 223 -21.29 -54.08 30.78
CA GLN A 223 -21.92 -53.41 31.90
C GLN A 223 -20.95 -53.16 33.09
N PRO A 224 -21.22 -52.15 33.93
CA PRO A 224 -20.38 -51.83 35.08
C PRO A 224 -20.68 -52.75 36.27
N LYS A 225 -19.64 -53.38 36.84
CA LYS A 225 -19.72 -53.93 38.19
C LYS A 225 -19.64 -52.79 39.21
N SER A 226 -20.74 -52.61 39.93
CA SER A 226 -20.83 -51.83 41.15
C SER A 226 -19.94 -52.42 42.24
N HIS A 227 -19.20 -51.59 42.98
CA HIS A 227 -19.07 -51.77 44.43
C HIS A 227 -18.95 -50.40 45.12
N LYS A 228 -19.94 -50.14 45.99
CA LYS A 228 -19.86 -49.28 47.19
C LYS A 228 -18.66 -49.76 48.04
N ALA A 229 -18.04 -49.03 48.98
CA ALA A 229 -18.54 -47.97 49.82
C ALA A 229 -17.37 -47.25 50.53
N LYS A 230 -17.60 -45.97 50.84
CA LYS A 230 -17.47 -45.31 52.16
C LYS A 230 -16.24 -45.56 53.06
N ALA A 231 -15.57 -44.42 53.30
CA ALA A 231 -15.35 -43.78 54.60
C ALA A 231 -14.36 -44.40 55.60
N GLY A 232 -13.33 -43.61 55.90
CA GLY A 232 -12.49 -43.74 57.08
C GLY A 232 -11.65 -42.49 57.28
N THR A 233 -12.19 -41.54 58.05
CA THR A 233 -11.51 -40.65 59.01
C THR A 233 -10.00 -40.90 59.16
N GLY A 234 -9.07 -39.98 58.85
CA GLY A 234 -8.97 -38.63 59.39
C GLY A 234 -8.06 -38.62 60.63
N ARG A 235 -6.77 -38.25 60.50
CA ARG A 235 -6.02 -37.47 61.52
C ARG A 235 -4.70 -36.90 60.98
N MET A 236 -4.43 -35.69 61.47
CA MET A 236 -3.44 -34.68 61.11
C MET A 236 -1.97 -35.00 61.50
N LYS A 237 -1.08 -34.09 61.06
CA LYS A 237 0.26 -33.66 61.58
C LYS A 237 1.45 -34.25 60.79
N ASN A 238 2.49 -33.55 60.33
CA ASN A 238 3.04 -32.18 60.49
C ASN A 238 3.99 -31.83 59.30
N HIS A 239 4.29 -30.53 59.13
CA HIS A 239 5.31 -29.85 58.29
C HIS A 239 6.78 -30.37 58.43
N PRO A 240 7.82 -29.74 57.81
CA PRO A 240 8.08 -29.52 56.38
C PRO A 240 9.52 -29.98 55.98
N LEU A 241 9.78 -30.13 54.67
CA LEU A 241 10.94 -29.60 53.91
C LEU A 241 10.82 -30.04 52.45
#